data_AF-A0AAD8XXQ9-F1
#
_entry.id   AF-A0AAD8XXQ9-F1
#
_cell.length_a   1.000
_cell.length_b   1.000
_cell.length_c   1.000
_cell.angle_alpha   90.00
_cell.angle_beta   90.00
_cell.angle_gamma   90.00
#
_symmetry.space_group_name_H-M   'P 1'
#
loop_
_entity.id
_entity.type
_entity.pdbx_description
1 polymer ?
#
loop_
_entity_poly.entity_id
_entity_poly.type
_entity_poly.pdbx_seq_one_letter_code
_entity_poly.pdbx_strand_id
1 'polypeptide(L)'
;MNLPGRHKRRKTLPTPSPGINDLSVDLCCIIADFLPKTSRTLLAVALTARPARFRKSGWKGQPNAVSKAIISRTMANLPFDSILDELCEEDRAEAELKGKHRALKVCVGDGRERIFRNCLLTKQIKQYYNSRQWEVLDFVDIPVSLASRLSDDDLGAILVCIDAKHKLQQLKLTHCTNIVGHGLEPLRGSTVVEKLDLGLVRQFEAPYLRKGNAPGVMNYELLFDDAKLSEGPVCAIIDSILRRENDSLNRLQYPHKWSVCSSEPHVLVPLYDNDVLRSERMKQLVGEHNIIVNKFTCCLYFGYEDEKDLCSSLEDSLDDESLGLDLVDSCIRCNGDDSFTVCSNCNDIVCYECCDADKCDDCDIIHCPRCRRDNGFENAVTFCESAGFGSDCPSRCSSCRLKSCRNGTNACTECKGEVFDELRDECNTKQVQIDSQNDEMERLRSIIEQMTIQANRVQAQAHVTSNSDAHPIVGIMDVSVMDQGGEVTQYRMKLTTKMGKVFLLHASRRGVDVSDLRFILRGKSILPEDTPESLGLDSNDRIVVALLSSID
;
A
#
# COMPACT_ATOMS: atom_id res chain seq x y z
N MET A 1 -82.23 31.73 -21.87
CA MET A 1 -80.79 31.46 -22.05
C MET A 1 -80.05 32.17 -20.91
N ASN A 2 -79.86 31.50 -19.78
CA ASN A 2 -78.67 30.72 -19.38
C ASN A 2 -77.67 31.52 -18.51
N LEU A 3 -77.89 31.38 -17.20
CA LEU A 3 -76.95 31.27 -16.06
C LEU A 3 -76.01 32.43 -15.68
N PRO A 4 -76.14 32.96 -14.43
CA PRO A 4 -75.02 33.47 -13.64
C PRO A 4 -74.55 32.40 -12.65
N GLY A 5 -73.32 31.91 -12.78
CA GLY A 5 -72.76 30.86 -11.94
C GLY A 5 -71.38 31.19 -11.40
N ARG A 6 -71.28 32.18 -10.49
CA ARG A 6 -70.11 32.29 -9.60
C ARG A 6 -70.04 31.00 -8.77
N HIS A 7 -69.02 30.17 -8.99
CA HIS A 7 -68.69 29.07 -8.09
C HIS A 7 -68.23 29.62 -6.73
N LYS A 8 -69.20 29.98 -5.86
CA LYS A 8 -68.97 30.06 -4.42
C LYS A 8 -68.56 28.66 -3.99
N ARG A 9 -67.28 28.47 -3.65
CA ARG A 9 -66.83 27.31 -2.85
C ARG A 9 -67.79 27.19 -1.67
N ARG A 10 -68.50 26.08 -1.59
CA ARG A 10 -69.34 25.70 -0.47
C ARG A 10 -68.41 25.65 0.75
N LYS A 11 -68.51 26.63 1.65
CA LYS A 11 -67.88 26.54 2.97
C LYS A 11 -68.56 25.38 3.68
N THR A 12 -67.92 24.21 3.69
CA THR A 12 -68.21 23.18 4.68
C THR A 12 -67.88 23.78 6.04
N LEU A 13 -68.81 23.68 7.00
CA LEU A 13 -68.44 23.88 8.40
C LEU A 13 -67.25 22.97 8.71
N PRO A 14 -66.25 23.42 9.49
CA PRO A 14 -65.25 22.51 10.01
C PRO A 14 -65.95 21.64 11.05
N THR A 15 -66.50 20.51 10.62
CA THR A 15 -66.59 19.37 11.53
C THR A 15 -65.17 19.08 11.97
N PRO A 16 -64.83 19.10 13.28
CA PRO A 16 -63.53 18.68 13.73
C PRO A 16 -63.44 17.18 13.46
N SER A 17 -62.94 16.83 12.27
CA SER A 17 -62.44 15.49 12.03
C SER A 17 -61.33 15.27 13.07
N PRO A 18 -61.41 14.22 13.89
CA PRO A 18 -60.37 13.95 14.87
C PRO A 18 -59.03 13.91 14.14
N GLY A 19 -58.10 14.76 14.60
CA GLY A 19 -56.75 14.82 14.08
C GLY A 19 -55.92 13.68 14.64
N ILE A 20 -54.72 13.47 14.07
CA ILE A 20 -53.79 12.44 14.56
C ILE A 20 -53.41 12.62 16.04
N ASN A 21 -53.51 13.84 16.55
CA ASN A 21 -53.25 14.17 17.96
C ASN A 21 -54.41 13.76 18.90
N ASP A 22 -55.56 13.36 18.36
CA ASP A 22 -56.73 12.92 19.13
C ASP A 22 -56.75 11.39 19.33
N LEU A 23 -55.75 10.68 18.79
CA LEU A 23 -55.59 9.24 18.97
C LEU A 23 -55.12 8.90 20.39
N SER A 24 -55.56 7.77 20.93
CA SER A 24 -55.07 7.29 22.23
C SER A 24 -53.60 6.89 22.16
N VAL A 25 -52.91 6.90 23.31
CA VAL A 25 -51.52 6.43 23.43
C VAL A 25 -51.40 5.00 22.88
N ASP A 26 -52.35 4.12 23.22
CA ASP A 26 -52.35 2.73 22.78
C ASP A 26 -52.47 2.61 21.26
N LEU A 27 -53.33 3.40 20.62
CA LEU A 27 -53.49 3.37 19.17
C LEU A 27 -52.27 3.93 18.45
N CYS A 28 -51.65 4.99 18.98
CA CYS A 28 -50.40 5.52 18.44
C CYS A 28 -49.27 4.50 18.54
N CYS A 29 -49.21 3.77 19.64
CA CYS A 29 -48.28 2.67 19.86
C CYS A 29 -48.51 1.50 18.90
N ILE A 30 -49.76 1.13 18.64
CA ILE A 30 -50.11 0.09 17.66
C ILE A 30 -49.73 0.52 16.25
N ILE A 31 -49.94 1.79 15.88
CA ILE A 31 -49.50 2.30 14.57
C ILE A 31 -47.97 2.24 14.47
N ALA A 32 -47.28 2.69 15.53
CA ALA A 32 -45.82 2.69 15.56
C ALA A 32 -45.23 1.29 15.35
N ASP A 33 -45.87 0.24 15.85
CA ASP A 33 -45.43 -1.14 15.67
C ASP A 33 -45.29 -1.59 14.21
N PHE A 34 -46.02 -0.98 13.28
CA PHE A 34 -45.92 -1.31 11.85
C PHE A 34 -44.91 -0.44 11.11
N LEU A 35 -44.26 0.51 11.79
CA LEU A 35 -43.33 1.44 11.17
C LEU A 35 -41.87 0.99 11.33
N PRO A 36 -41.01 1.25 10.32
CA PRO A 36 -39.57 1.17 10.46
C PRO A 36 -39.06 1.97 11.68
N LYS A 37 -37.89 1.59 12.20
CA LYS A 37 -37.33 2.17 13.43
C LYS A 37 -37.23 3.69 13.31
N THR A 38 -36.67 4.22 12.23
CA THR A 38 -36.54 5.67 12.03
C THR A 38 -37.90 6.36 11.85
N SER A 39 -38.82 5.73 11.11
CA SER A 39 -40.18 6.23 10.91
C SER A 39 -40.97 6.34 12.22
N ARG A 40 -40.74 5.44 13.19
CA ARG A 40 -41.32 5.57 14.55
C ARG A 40 -40.83 6.82 15.26
N THR A 41 -39.56 7.17 15.13
CA THR A 41 -39.02 8.39 15.74
C THR A 41 -39.54 9.64 15.05
N LEU A 42 -39.68 9.62 13.73
CA LEU A 42 -40.30 10.72 12.99
C LEU A 42 -41.76 10.93 13.44
N LEU A 43 -42.53 9.86 13.64
CA LEU A 43 -43.88 9.93 14.21
C LEU A 43 -43.86 10.51 15.64
N ALA A 44 -42.95 10.03 16.50
CA ALA A 44 -42.81 10.53 17.86
C ALA A 44 -42.45 12.03 17.91
N VAL A 45 -41.58 12.49 17.00
CA VAL A 45 -41.24 13.92 16.84
C VAL A 45 -42.47 14.71 16.40
N ALA A 46 -43.20 14.23 15.39
CA ALA A 46 -44.40 14.89 14.87
C ALA A 46 -45.48 15.07 15.95
N LEU A 47 -45.61 14.10 16.87
CA LEU A 47 -46.57 14.14 17.98
C LEU A 47 -46.10 14.98 19.18
N THR A 48 -44.80 15.31 19.30
CA THR A 48 -44.30 16.09 20.44
C THR A 48 -44.51 17.59 20.25
N ALA A 49 -43.83 18.16 19.26
CA ALA A 49 -43.80 19.58 18.98
C ALA A 49 -43.20 19.80 17.60
N ARG A 50 -43.51 20.95 16.97
CA ARG A 50 -42.83 21.31 15.72
C ARG A 50 -41.30 21.32 15.94
N PRO A 51 -40.51 20.63 15.10
CA PRO A 51 -39.05 20.50 15.25
C PRO A 51 -38.34 21.82 15.54
N ALA A 52 -38.70 22.90 14.82
CA ALA A 52 -38.17 24.25 15.02
C ALA A 52 -38.34 24.83 16.45
N ARG A 53 -39.27 24.32 17.26
CA ARG A 53 -39.43 24.74 18.67
C ARG A 53 -38.30 24.21 19.55
N PHE A 54 -37.77 23.02 19.26
CA PHE A 54 -36.62 22.47 19.99
C PHE A 54 -35.39 23.34 19.78
N ARG A 55 -35.10 23.73 18.54
CA ARG A 55 -33.97 24.63 18.28
C ARG A 55 -34.10 25.96 19.02
N LYS A 56 -35.31 26.55 19.06
CA LYS A 56 -35.57 27.80 19.80
C LYS A 56 -35.35 27.68 21.31
N SER A 57 -35.53 26.50 21.89
CA SER A 57 -35.25 26.24 23.30
C SER A 57 -33.80 25.81 23.56
N GLY A 58 -32.94 25.82 22.55
CA GLY A 58 -31.58 25.27 22.63
C GLY A 58 -31.59 23.76 22.90
N TRP A 59 -32.56 23.05 22.31
CA TRP A 59 -32.74 21.61 22.40
C TRP A 59 -33.09 21.06 23.79
N LYS A 60 -33.48 21.93 24.73
CA LYS A 60 -33.84 21.55 26.11
C LYS A 60 -35.28 21.03 26.28
N GLY A 61 -35.98 20.78 25.16
CA GLY A 61 -37.34 20.24 25.20
C GLY A 61 -37.36 18.78 25.66
N GLN A 62 -38.52 18.29 26.11
CA GLN A 62 -38.71 16.85 26.37
C GLN A 62 -39.84 16.30 25.52
N PRO A 63 -39.74 15.02 25.09
CA PRO A 63 -40.85 14.31 24.45
C PRO A 63 -42.05 14.21 25.39
N ASN A 64 -43.25 14.29 24.83
CA ASN A 64 -44.48 14.08 25.60
C ASN A 64 -44.69 12.59 25.94
N ALA A 65 -45.72 12.27 26.72
CA ALA A 65 -45.99 10.89 27.16
C ALA A 65 -46.24 9.92 25.99
N VAL A 66 -46.96 10.35 24.95
CA VAL A 66 -47.24 9.53 23.76
C VAL A 66 -45.93 9.21 23.03
N SER A 67 -45.10 10.23 22.79
CA SER A 67 -43.82 10.09 22.10
C SER A 67 -42.85 9.23 22.90
N LYS A 68 -42.78 9.40 24.23
CA LYS A 68 -41.99 8.51 25.11
C LYS A 68 -42.46 7.07 25.02
N ALA A 69 -43.77 6.83 24.95
CA ALA A 69 -44.33 5.49 24.81
C ALA A 69 -43.96 4.86 23.46
N ILE A 70 -44.07 5.60 22.35
CA ILE A 70 -43.66 5.16 21.00
C ILE A 70 -42.17 4.80 20.97
N ILE A 71 -41.29 5.69 21.45
CA ILE A 71 -39.83 5.50 21.45
C ILE A 71 -39.40 4.31 22.30
N SER A 72 -40.12 4.03 23.39
CA SER A 72 -39.82 2.90 24.27
C SER A 72 -40.20 1.54 23.68
N ARG A 73 -40.96 1.49 22.58
CA ARG A 73 -41.30 0.21 21.94
C ARG A 73 -40.10 -0.35 21.21
N THR A 74 -39.80 -1.62 21.46
CA THR A 74 -38.83 -2.42 20.70
C THR A 74 -39.63 -3.40 19.85
N MET A 75 -39.87 -3.06 18.58
CA MET A 75 -40.43 -4.03 17.64
C MET A 75 -39.35 -5.08 17.34
N ALA A 76 -39.65 -6.34 17.69
CA ALA A 76 -38.77 -7.49 17.53
C ALA A 76 -39.10 -8.35 16.28
N ASN A 77 -40.19 -8.07 15.56
CA ASN A 77 -40.82 -9.08 14.69
C ASN A 77 -41.26 -8.62 13.28
N LEU A 78 -40.86 -7.44 12.78
CA LEU A 78 -41.05 -7.13 11.36
C LEU A 78 -39.99 -7.90 10.54
N PRO A 79 -40.38 -8.69 9.52
CA PRO A 79 -39.41 -9.36 8.66
C PRO A 79 -38.59 -8.29 7.91
N PHE A 80 -37.27 -8.26 8.11
CA PHE A 80 -36.38 -7.30 7.46
C PHE A 80 -36.50 -7.31 5.93
N ASP A 81 -36.82 -8.48 5.37
CA ASP A 81 -37.03 -8.68 3.94
C ASP A 81 -38.15 -7.79 3.39
N SER A 82 -39.24 -7.56 4.16
CA SER A 82 -40.34 -6.69 3.73
C SER A 82 -39.93 -5.22 3.65
N ILE A 83 -39.09 -4.76 4.59
CA ILE A 83 -38.59 -3.38 4.60
C ILE A 83 -37.60 -3.19 3.44
N LEU A 84 -36.75 -4.18 3.19
CA LEU A 84 -35.82 -4.19 2.07
C LEU A 84 -36.54 -4.12 0.72
N ASP A 85 -37.60 -4.91 0.54
CA ASP A 85 -38.39 -4.92 -0.68
C ASP A 85 -39.08 -3.57 -0.92
N GLU A 86 -39.71 -3.00 0.11
CA GLU A 86 -40.36 -1.68 0.04
C GLU A 86 -39.36 -0.57 -0.33
N LEU A 87 -38.21 -0.50 0.35
CA LEU A 87 -37.16 0.47 0.04
C LEU A 87 -36.63 0.30 -1.39
N CYS A 88 -36.48 -0.94 -1.85
CA CYS A 88 -36.03 -1.22 -3.22
C CYS A 88 -37.04 -0.79 -4.28
N GLU A 89 -38.33 -1.00 -4.04
CA GLU A 89 -39.40 -0.57 -4.94
C GLU A 89 -39.46 0.97 -5.02
N GLU A 90 -39.34 1.65 -3.87
CA GLU A 90 -39.32 3.10 -3.82
C GLU A 90 -38.08 3.68 -4.51
N ASP A 91 -36.89 3.15 -4.23
CA ASP A 91 -35.64 3.58 -4.87
C ASP A 91 -35.72 3.41 -6.41
N ARG A 92 -36.31 2.30 -6.90
CA ARG A 92 -36.54 2.09 -8.34
C ARG A 92 -37.53 3.09 -8.93
N ALA A 93 -38.67 3.30 -8.28
CA ALA A 93 -39.66 4.26 -8.73
C ALA A 93 -39.08 5.68 -8.80
N GLU A 94 -38.27 6.07 -7.81
CA GLU A 94 -37.59 7.36 -7.77
C GLU A 94 -36.54 7.52 -8.87
N ALA A 95 -35.79 6.45 -9.18
CA ALA A 95 -34.82 6.46 -10.27
C ALA A 95 -35.48 6.68 -11.64
N GLU A 96 -36.66 6.12 -11.86
CA GLU A 96 -37.42 6.20 -13.12
C GLU A 96 -38.11 7.57 -13.33
N LEU A 97 -38.54 8.25 -12.26
CA LEU A 97 -39.35 9.48 -12.31
C LEU A 97 -38.60 10.79 -12.65
N LYS A 98 -37.29 10.75 -12.93
CA LYS A 98 -36.35 11.87 -13.19
C LYS A 98 -35.80 12.60 -11.93
N GLY A 99 -34.56 12.28 -11.59
CA GLY A 99 -33.43 13.19 -11.90
C GLY A 99 -32.95 14.22 -10.87
N LYS A 100 -33.33 14.12 -9.58
CA LYS A 100 -32.76 15.03 -8.55
C LYS A 100 -31.70 14.40 -7.65
N HIS A 101 -31.79 13.11 -7.36
CA HIS A 101 -30.81 12.41 -6.53
C HIS A 101 -29.87 11.61 -7.43
N ARG A 102 -28.67 12.16 -7.67
CA ARG A 102 -27.64 11.56 -8.55
C ARG A 102 -27.20 10.17 -8.04
N ALA A 103 -27.29 9.93 -6.73
CA ALA A 103 -27.06 8.65 -6.04
C ALA A 103 -27.85 7.46 -6.64
N LEU A 104 -29.14 7.66 -6.95
CA LEU A 104 -30.04 6.58 -7.38
C LEU A 104 -29.75 6.06 -8.80
N LYS A 105 -29.07 6.84 -9.66
CA LYS A 105 -28.72 6.39 -11.03
C LYS A 105 -27.67 5.29 -11.06
N VAL A 106 -26.84 5.20 -10.02
CA VAL A 106 -25.73 4.23 -9.93
C VAL A 106 -26.25 2.85 -9.58
N CYS A 107 -27.35 2.80 -8.85
CA CYS A 107 -27.85 1.59 -8.26
C CYS A 107 -28.46 0.60 -9.27
N VAL A 108 -28.71 0.98 -10.54
CA VAL A 108 -29.59 0.21 -11.47
C VAL A 108 -28.84 -0.40 -12.68
N GLY A 109 -27.52 -0.19 -12.77
CA GLY A 109 -26.80 -0.35 -14.04
C GLY A 109 -26.05 -1.65 -14.30
N ASP A 110 -25.64 -2.41 -13.27
CA ASP A 110 -24.65 -3.48 -13.45
C ASP A 110 -25.03 -4.70 -12.60
N GLY A 111 -25.04 -5.91 -13.18
CA GLY A 111 -25.57 -7.16 -12.58
C GLY A 111 -24.99 -7.58 -11.21
N ARG A 112 -24.05 -6.82 -10.65
CA ARG A 112 -23.56 -6.85 -9.26
C ARG A 112 -24.55 -6.27 -8.24
N GLU A 113 -25.55 -5.52 -8.71
CA GLU A 113 -26.65 -4.92 -7.95
C GLU A 113 -27.39 -5.92 -7.06
N ARG A 114 -27.58 -7.17 -7.51
CA ARG A 114 -28.33 -8.18 -6.75
C ARG A 114 -27.53 -8.78 -5.59
N ILE A 115 -26.21 -8.92 -5.73
CA ILE A 115 -25.32 -9.44 -4.66
C ILE A 115 -25.09 -8.37 -3.60
N PHE A 116 -24.81 -7.14 -4.05
CA PHE A 116 -24.63 -5.98 -3.19
C PHE A 116 -25.89 -5.66 -2.36
N ARG A 117 -27.08 -5.72 -2.99
CA ARG A 117 -28.35 -5.44 -2.32
C ARG A 117 -28.80 -6.54 -1.36
N ASN A 118 -28.66 -7.82 -1.71
CA ASN A 118 -29.23 -8.91 -0.90
C ASN A 118 -28.36 -9.31 0.29
N CYS A 119 -27.03 -9.12 0.23
CA CYS A 119 -26.14 -9.53 1.31
C CYS A 119 -25.79 -8.38 2.27
N LEU A 120 -25.52 -7.17 1.77
CA LEU A 120 -24.82 -6.14 2.56
C LEU A 120 -25.75 -5.07 3.15
N LEU A 121 -26.74 -4.58 2.39
CA LEU A 121 -27.81 -3.74 2.95
C LEU A 121 -28.56 -4.51 4.07
N THR A 122 -28.74 -5.81 3.85
CA THR A 122 -29.28 -6.74 4.85
C THR A 122 -28.43 -6.78 6.13
N LYS A 123 -27.09 -6.74 6.04
CA LYS A 123 -26.20 -6.68 7.22
C LYS A 123 -26.35 -5.35 7.96
N GLN A 124 -26.29 -4.21 7.25
CA GLN A 124 -26.45 -2.88 7.86
C GLN A 124 -27.82 -2.73 8.55
N ILE A 125 -28.91 -3.15 7.90
CA ILE A 125 -30.26 -3.12 8.49
C ILE A 125 -30.35 -4.07 9.68
N LYS A 126 -29.82 -5.30 9.59
CA LYS A 126 -29.79 -6.23 10.72
C LYS A 126 -29.05 -5.63 11.91
N GLN A 127 -27.87 -5.03 11.70
CA GLN A 127 -27.13 -4.36 12.77
C GLN A 127 -27.95 -3.24 13.42
N TYR A 128 -28.56 -2.37 12.59
CA TYR A 128 -29.37 -1.26 13.08
C TYR A 128 -30.54 -1.71 13.97
N TYR A 129 -31.22 -2.80 13.60
CA TYR A 129 -32.36 -3.33 14.35
C TYR A 129 -31.99 -4.27 15.50
N ASN A 130 -30.85 -4.97 15.42
CA ASN A 130 -30.34 -5.83 16.48
C ASN A 130 -29.74 -5.02 17.65
N SER A 131 -29.36 -3.76 17.41
CA SER A 131 -28.92 -2.86 18.48
C SER A 131 -29.99 -2.68 19.56
N ARG A 132 -29.57 -2.57 20.82
CA ARG A 132 -30.50 -2.44 21.93
C ARG A 132 -31.11 -1.03 21.91
N GLN A 133 -32.44 -0.97 21.80
CA GLN A 133 -33.21 0.28 21.79
C GLN A 133 -32.68 1.32 20.77
N TRP A 134 -32.01 2.36 21.25
CA TRP A 134 -31.53 3.52 20.51
C TRP A 134 -30.00 3.71 20.65
N GLU A 135 -29.26 2.64 20.95
CA GLU A 135 -27.79 2.64 20.94
C GLU A 135 -27.23 3.00 19.56
N VAL A 136 -27.91 2.57 18.50
CA VAL A 136 -27.61 2.95 17.11
C VAL A 136 -28.79 3.71 16.52
N LEU A 137 -28.49 4.83 15.85
CA LEU A 137 -29.40 5.59 14.99
C LEU A 137 -28.81 5.66 13.58
N ASP A 138 -29.55 5.15 12.61
CA ASP A 138 -29.24 5.19 11.18
C ASP A 138 -30.52 5.57 10.42
N PHE A 139 -30.38 6.13 9.22
CA PHE A 139 -31.48 6.48 8.32
C PHE A 139 -31.57 5.52 7.11
N VAL A 140 -30.88 4.37 7.19
CA VAL A 140 -30.88 3.32 6.16
C VAL A 140 -32.25 2.69 5.90
N ASP A 141 -33.16 2.71 6.88
CA ASP A 141 -34.50 2.11 6.81
C ASP A 141 -35.59 3.08 6.30
N ILE A 142 -35.19 4.22 5.75
CA ILE A 142 -36.09 5.17 5.08
C ILE A 142 -35.61 5.49 3.65
N PRO A 143 -36.52 5.89 2.76
CA PRO A 143 -36.19 6.20 1.37
C PRO A 143 -35.23 7.38 1.23
N VAL A 144 -34.37 7.35 0.19
CA VAL A 144 -33.37 8.39 -0.07
C VAL A 144 -34.01 9.79 -0.21
N SER A 145 -35.17 9.88 -0.88
CA SER A 145 -35.90 11.15 -1.02
C SER A 145 -36.43 11.70 0.31
N LEU A 146 -36.72 10.83 1.29
CA LEU A 146 -37.13 11.26 2.62
C LEU A 146 -35.92 11.70 3.43
N ALA A 147 -34.88 10.86 3.51
CA ALA A 147 -33.66 11.14 4.26
C ALA A 147 -33.01 12.47 3.83
N SER A 148 -32.90 12.71 2.53
CA SER A 148 -32.30 13.92 1.95
C SER A 148 -33.09 15.20 2.20
N ARG A 149 -34.36 15.12 2.61
CA ARG A 149 -35.19 16.30 2.98
C ARG A 149 -35.09 16.67 4.45
N LEU A 150 -34.59 15.77 5.30
CA LEU A 150 -34.46 16.03 6.73
C LEU A 150 -33.55 17.24 6.96
N SER A 151 -33.94 18.09 7.91
CA SER A 151 -33.22 19.29 8.29
C SER A 151 -32.60 19.16 9.68
N ASP A 152 -31.72 20.09 10.05
CA ASP A 152 -31.17 20.17 11.40
C ASP A 152 -32.25 20.22 12.49
N ASP A 153 -33.39 20.86 12.21
CA ASP A 153 -34.51 20.90 13.14
C ASP A 153 -35.07 19.49 13.38
N ASP A 154 -35.21 18.68 12.32
CA ASP A 154 -35.71 17.31 12.38
C ASP A 154 -34.72 16.41 13.10
N LEU A 155 -33.44 16.43 12.71
CA LEU A 155 -32.39 15.63 13.35
C LEU A 155 -32.26 15.95 14.84
N GLY A 156 -32.21 17.24 15.20
CA GLY A 156 -32.07 17.61 16.60
C GLY A 156 -33.32 17.23 17.43
N ALA A 157 -34.51 17.27 16.85
CA ALA A 157 -35.73 16.79 17.51
C ALA A 157 -35.71 15.26 17.71
N ILE A 158 -35.25 14.50 16.71
CA ILE A 158 -35.04 13.04 16.79
C ILE A 158 -34.09 12.73 17.96
N LEU A 159 -32.92 13.37 17.99
CA LEU A 159 -31.90 13.13 19.01
C LEU A 159 -32.39 13.46 20.43
N VAL A 160 -33.20 14.51 20.58
CA VAL A 160 -33.86 14.82 21.87
C VAL A 160 -34.89 13.77 22.25
N CYS A 161 -35.71 13.30 21.29
CA CYS A 161 -36.75 12.31 21.55
C CYS A 161 -36.19 10.94 22.01
N ILE A 162 -35.05 10.52 21.46
CA ILE A 162 -34.42 9.24 21.81
C ILE A 162 -33.46 9.32 23.00
N ASP A 163 -33.28 10.51 23.58
CA ASP A 163 -32.30 10.78 24.64
C ASP A 163 -30.86 10.47 24.22
N ALA A 164 -30.51 10.93 23.01
CA ALA A 164 -29.27 10.53 22.34
C ALA A 164 -28.01 10.83 23.15
N LYS A 165 -28.00 11.94 23.89
CA LYS A 165 -26.86 12.33 24.72
C LYS A 165 -26.41 11.23 25.70
N HIS A 166 -27.36 10.43 26.19
CA HIS A 166 -27.14 9.44 27.24
C HIS A 166 -27.27 7.99 26.77
N LYS A 167 -27.74 7.77 25.53
CA LYS A 167 -28.04 6.43 25.01
C LYS A 167 -27.43 6.11 23.66
N LEU A 168 -27.13 7.12 22.84
CA LEU A 168 -26.69 6.90 21.46
C LEU A 168 -25.19 6.67 21.43
N GLN A 169 -24.79 5.46 21.07
CA GLN A 169 -23.39 5.09 20.86
C GLN A 169 -22.96 5.36 19.42
N GLN A 170 -23.83 5.08 18.46
CA GLN A 170 -23.51 5.22 17.04
C GLN A 170 -24.56 6.03 16.28
N LEU A 171 -24.12 7.04 15.53
CA LEU A 171 -24.97 7.81 14.62
C LEU A 171 -24.45 7.68 13.19
N LYS A 172 -25.29 7.25 12.26
CA LYS A 172 -25.02 7.26 10.82
C LYS A 172 -26.00 8.17 10.11
N LEU A 173 -25.51 9.17 9.36
CA LEU A 173 -26.34 10.14 8.62
C LEU A 173 -26.62 9.70 7.17
N THR A 174 -26.81 8.39 6.95
CA THR A 174 -27.08 7.80 5.64
C THR A 174 -28.08 8.64 4.84
N HIS A 175 -27.63 9.17 3.69
CA HIS A 175 -28.42 10.00 2.76
C HIS A 175 -29.01 11.31 3.30
N CYS A 176 -28.68 11.75 4.52
CA CYS A 176 -29.16 13.00 5.12
C CYS A 176 -28.42 14.24 4.60
N THR A 177 -28.48 14.49 3.30
CA THR A 177 -27.66 15.52 2.61
C THR A 177 -28.01 16.96 2.99
N ASN A 178 -29.22 17.24 3.46
CA ASN A 178 -29.68 18.59 3.78
C ASN A 178 -29.35 19.03 5.23
N ILE A 179 -28.70 18.18 6.02
CA ILE A 179 -28.21 18.53 7.36
C ILE A 179 -26.97 19.42 7.26
N VAL A 180 -26.95 20.53 8.00
CA VAL A 180 -25.82 21.46 8.08
C VAL A 180 -24.85 21.08 9.21
N GLY A 181 -25.37 20.52 10.31
CA GLY A 181 -24.60 20.05 11.47
C GLY A 181 -25.03 20.67 12.80
N HIS A 182 -25.88 21.70 12.79
CA HIS A 182 -26.47 22.29 14.00
C HIS A 182 -27.47 21.35 14.69
N GLY A 183 -28.06 20.41 13.96
CA GLY A 183 -28.97 19.40 14.49
C GLY A 183 -28.28 18.39 15.41
N LEU A 184 -26.94 18.29 15.35
CA LEU A 184 -26.15 17.41 16.22
C LEU A 184 -25.92 17.99 17.62
N GLU A 185 -26.30 19.24 17.87
CA GLU A 185 -26.12 19.94 19.14
C GLU A 185 -26.62 19.17 20.39
N PRO A 186 -27.71 18.36 20.33
CA PRO A 186 -28.10 17.50 21.46
C PRO A 186 -27.02 16.52 21.94
N LEU A 187 -26.05 16.15 21.09
CA LEU A 187 -24.92 15.27 21.46
C LEU A 187 -23.82 15.99 22.24
N ARG A 188 -23.90 17.32 22.38
CA ARG A 188 -22.84 18.11 23.02
C ARG A 188 -22.48 17.58 24.41
N GLY A 189 -21.20 17.23 24.55
CA GLY A 189 -20.62 16.72 25.78
C GLY A 189 -21.25 15.41 26.25
N SER A 190 -21.74 14.59 25.32
CA SER A 190 -22.03 13.17 25.56
C SER A 190 -20.75 12.44 25.99
N THR A 191 -20.92 11.37 26.76
CA THR A 191 -19.86 10.46 27.20
C THR A 191 -20.11 9.03 26.73
N VAL A 192 -21.14 8.81 25.90
CA VAL A 192 -21.53 7.47 25.42
C VAL A 192 -21.40 7.33 23.90
N VAL A 193 -21.30 8.44 23.17
CA VAL A 193 -21.10 8.41 21.72
C VAL A 193 -19.73 7.84 21.44
N GLU A 194 -19.71 6.74 20.69
CA GLU A 194 -18.52 6.01 20.27
C GLU A 194 -18.18 6.30 18.80
N LYS A 195 -19.21 6.28 17.93
CA LYS A 195 -19.02 6.39 16.48
C LYS A 195 -19.95 7.43 15.86
N LEU A 196 -19.38 8.33 15.07
CA LEU A 196 -20.14 9.28 14.24
C LEU A 196 -19.80 9.05 12.76
N ASP A 197 -20.77 8.59 11.98
CA ASP A 197 -20.65 8.46 10.54
C ASP A 197 -21.43 9.56 9.82
N LEU A 198 -20.65 10.50 9.27
CA LEU A 198 -21.10 11.64 8.51
C LEU A 198 -20.77 11.48 7.01
N GLY A 199 -20.45 10.27 6.54
CA GLY A 199 -20.12 9.96 5.15
C GLY A 199 -21.31 10.14 4.18
N LEU A 200 -22.54 10.14 4.70
CA LEU A 200 -23.82 10.30 3.96
C LEU A 200 -24.13 9.20 2.94
N VAL A 201 -23.33 8.13 2.91
CA VAL A 201 -23.47 6.97 2.04
C VAL A 201 -24.02 5.78 2.84
N ARG A 202 -24.70 4.84 2.18
CA ARG A 202 -24.91 3.50 2.77
C ARG A 202 -23.57 2.79 2.93
N GLN A 203 -23.54 1.75 3.74
CA GLN A 203 -22.36 0.90 3.83
C GLN A 203 -22.02 0.36 2.43
N PHE A 204 -20.76 0.57 1.99
CA PHE A 204 -20.24 0.22 0.66
C PHE A 204 -20.80 1.01 -0.54
N GLU A 205 -21.60 2.06 -0.32
CA GLU A 205 -21.92 2.98 -1.41
C GLU A 205 -20.72 3.92 -1.61
N ALA A 206 -20.10 3.86 -2.79
CA ALA A 206 -19.02 4.77 -3.13
C ALA A 206 -19.56 6.21 -3.08
N PRO A 207 -18.82 7.20 -2.56
CA PRO A 207 -19.27 8.59 -2.49
C PRO A 207 -19.09 9.32 -3.82
N TYR A 208 -18.57 8.64 -4.84
CA TYR A 208 -18.32 9.18 -6.17
C TYR A 208 -18.72 8.19 -7.27
N LEU A 209 -18.94 8.75 -8.45
CA LEU A 209 -19.21 8.08 -9.71
C LEU A 209 -18.00 8.18 -10.63
N ARG A 210 -17.61 7.06 -11.25
CA ARG A 210 -16.65 7.08 -12.36
C ARG A 210 -17.35 7.56 -13.63
N LYS A 211 -16.85 8.62 -14.24
CA LYS A 211 -17.40 9.23 -15.45
C LYS A 211 -16.50 8.93 -16.66
N GLY A 212 -16.89 7.94 -17.48
CA GLY A 212 -16.32 7.72 -18.82
C GLY A 212 -15.52 6.44 -19.00
N ASN A 213 -15.49 5.96 -20.24
CA ASN A 213 -14.82 4.73 -20.69
C ASN A 213 -13.51 5.03 -21.45
N ALA A 214 -13.01 6.26 -21.42
CA ALA A 214 -11.78 6.63 -22.13
C ALA A 214 -10.58 6.00 -21.40
N PRO A 215 -9.75 5.18 -22.08
CA PRO A 215 -8.53 4.64 -21.48
C PRO A 215 -7.63 5.78 -20.98
N GLY A 216 -7.20 5.71 -19.72
CA GLY A 216 -6.25 6.66 -19.13
C GLY A 216 -6.83 7.94 -18.53
N VAL A 217 -8.15 8.17 -18.54
CA VAL A 217 -8.75 9.35 -17.87
C VAL A 217 -9.71 8.90 -16.76
N MET A 218 -9.27 9.05 -15.50
CA MET A 218 -10.12 8.82 -14.33
C MET A 218 -10.86 10.11 -13.96
N ASN A 219 -12.08 10.30 -14.45
CA ASN A 219 -12.96 11.37 -13.97
C ASN A 219 -13.89 10.83 -12.88
N TYR A 220 -13.90 11.48 -11.72
CA TYR A 220 -14.82 11.17 -10.62
C TYR A 220 -15.82 12.31 -10.42
N GLU A 221 -17.09 11.98 -10.19
CA GLU A 221 -18.15 12.92 -9.82
C GLU A 221 -18.69 12.57 -8.44
N LEU A 222 -18.64 13.48 -7.47
CA LEU A 222 -19.17 13.23 -6.12
C LEU A 222 -20.70 13.05 -6.16
N LEU A 223 -21.19 11.98 -5.54
CA LEU A 223 -22.62 11.61 -5.50
C LEU A 223 -23.46 12.57 -4.65
N PHE A 224 -22.82 13.25 -3.69
CA PHE A 224 -23.43 14.15 -2.71
C PHE A 224 -22.73 15.51 -2.66
N ASP A 225 -22.33 16.05 -3.82
CA ASP A 225 -21.70 17.38 -3.92
C ASP A 225 -22.59 18.51 -3.38
N ASP A 226 -23.91 18.31 -3.35
CA ASP A 226 -24.90 19.22 -2.80
C ASP A 226 -25.12 19.08 -1.28
N ALA A 227 -24.40 18.16 -0.61
CA ALA A 227 -24.51 17.97 0.82
C ALA A 227 -24.18 19.26 1.58
N LYS A 228 -24.99 19.62 2.57
CA LYS A 228 -24.89 20.89 3.31
C LYS A 228 -24.03 20.83 4.56
N LEU A 229 -23.58 19.63 4.95
CA LEU A 229 -22.85 19.43 6.20
C LEU A 229 -21.59 20.28 6.27
N SER A 230 -21.44 21.06 7.35
CA SER A 230 -20.35 22.00 7.54
C SER A 230 -19.46 21.57 8.70
N GLU A 231 -18.15 21.75 8.53
CA GLU A 231 -17.14 21.37 9.52
C GLU A 231 -17.28 22.14 10.82
N GLY A 232 -17.56 23.45 10.75
CA GLY A 232 -17.60 24.34 11.92
C GLY A 232 -18.51 23.86 13.05
N PRO A 233 -19.83 23.68 12.80
CA PRO A 233 -20.76 23.16 13.80
C PRO A 233 -20.37 21.78 14.33
N VAL A 234 -19.92 20.89 13.46
CA VAL A 234 -19.56 19.50 13.80
C VAL A 234 -18.33 19.44 14.70
N CYS A 235 -17.24 20.11 14.31
CA CYS A 235 -16.03 20.21 15.13
C CYS A 235 -16.31 20.80 16.52
N ALA A 236 -17.24 21.76 16.64
CA ALA A 236 -17.61 22.35 17.92
C ALA A 236 -18.29 21.36 18.88
N ILE A 237 -18.96 20.34 18.33
CA ILE A 237 -19.64 19.30 19.12
C ILE A 237 -18.64 18.22 19.49
N ILE A 238 -17.79 17.79 18.56
CA ILE A 238 -16.72 16.81 18.80
C ILE A 238 -15.76 17.31 19.88
N ASP A 239 -15.27 18.55 19.76
CA ASP A 239 -14.38 19.15 20.77
C ASP A 239 -15.03 19.17 22.15
N SER A 240 -16.35 19.36 22.23
CA SER A 240 -17.08 19.32 23.50
C SER A 240 -17.22 17.91 24.09
N ILE A 241 -17.19 16.87 23.26
CA ILE A 241 -17.21 15.46 23.68
C ILE A 241 -15.82 15.09 24.20
N LEU A 242 -14.77 15.35 23.40
CA LEU A 242 -13.37 15.02 23.74
C LEU A 242 -12.85 15.74 24.99
N ARG A 243 -13.41 16.91 25.35
CA ARG A 243 -13.06 17.59 26.61
C ARG A 243 -13.61 16.90 27.87
N ARG A 244 -14.37 15.80 27.75
CA ARG A 244 -14.87 15.02 28.89
C ARG A 244 -13.82 13.97 29.27
N GLU A 245 -13.56 13.81 30.57
CA GLU A 245 -12.56 12.85 31.07
C GLU A 245 -12.88 11.38 30.74
N ASN A 246 -14.15 11.05 30.54
CA ASN A 246 -14.63 9.71 30.23
C ASN A 246 -15.45 9.71 28.94
N ASP A 247 -14.96 10.38 27.90
CA ASP A 247 -15.57 10.22 26.60
C ASP A 247 -15.32 8.81 26.05
N SER A 248 -16.16 8.36 25.12
CA SER A 248 -16.04 7.06 24.47
C SER A 248 -15.85 7.21 22.97
N LEU A 249 -15.67 8.44 22.48
CA LEU A 249 -15.62 8.73 21.06
C LEU A 249 -14.33 8.14 20.52
N ASN A 250 -14.43 7.11 19.68
CA ASN A 250 -13.28 6.44 19.10
C ASN A 250 -13.19 6.62 17.59
N ARG A 251 -14.29 7.00 16.91
CA ARG A 251 -14.32 7.10 15.45
C ARG A 251 -15.25 8.19 14.93
N LEU A 252 -14.76 8.95 13.96
CA LEU A 252 -15.51 9.89 13.15
C LEU A 252 -15.21 9.67 11.68
N GLN A 253 -16.21 9.25 10.92
CA GLN A 253 -16.15 9.24 9.46
C GLN A 253 -16.72 10.55 8.93
N TYR A 254 -15.90 11.28 8.18
CA TYR A 254 -16.25 12.59 7.64
C TYR A 254 -16.63 12.51 6.14
N PRO A 255 -17.45 13.45 5.62
CA PRO A 255 -17.73 13.52 4.21
C PRO A 255 -16.46 13.70 3.37
N HIS A 256 -16.35 13.00 2.24
CA HIS A 256 -15.20 13.14 1.32
C HIS A 256 -14.94 14.59 0.87
N LYS A 257 -15.96 15.47 0.84
CA LYS A 257 -15.77 16.89 0.50
C LYS A 257 -14.92 17.69 1.51
N TRP A 258 -14.70 17.16 2.71
CA TRP A 258 -13.83 17.76 3.73
C TRP A 258 -12.36 17.38 3.53
N SER A 259 -12.06 16.38 2.68
CA SER A 259 -10.69 16.07 2.28
C SER A 259 -10.22 16.93 1.11
N VAL A 260 -8.91 17.20 1.04
CA VAL A 260 -8.28 17.90 -0.08
C VAL A 260 -8.24 16.96 -1.29
N CYS A 261 -9.24 17.10 -2.17
CA CYS A 261 -9.14 16.64 -3.54
C CYS A 261 -8.63 17.80 -4.39
N SER A 262 -7.44 17.67 -4.98
CA SER A 262 -6.83 18.66 -5.87
C SER A 262 -7.81 19.06 -6.96
N SER A 263 -8.11 20.35 -7.07
CA SER A 263 -9.13 20.93 -7.95
C SER A 263 -8.77 20.95 -9.44
N GLU A 264 -7.81 20.14 -9.90
CA GLU A 264 -7.48 20.02 -11.33
C GLU A 264 -7.74 18.59 -11.84
N PRO A 265 -8.77 18.38 -12.68
CA PRO A 265 -9.12 17.07 -13.24
C PRO A 265 -8.06 16.44 -14.16
N HIS A 266 -6.96 17.13 -14.45
CA HIS A 266 -6.00 16.76 -15.50
C HIS A 266 -4.55 16.68 -15.04
N VAL A 267 -4.28 16.85 -13.75
CA VAL A 267 -2.96 16.58 -13.19
C VAL A 267 -3.15 15.44 -12.20
N LEU A 268 -2.49 14.31 -12.46
CA LEU A 268 -2.17 13.35 -11.42
C LEU A 268 -1.24 14.07 -10.42
N VAL A 269 -1.81 14.96 -9.60
CA VAL A 269 -1.09 15.49 -8.45
C VAL A 269 -0.94 14.29 -7.54
N PRO A 270 0.29 13.84 -7.26
CA PRO A 270 0.51 12.74 -6.34
C PRO A 270 -0.20 13.07 -5.02
N LEU A 271 -1.09 12.19 -4.54
CA LEU A 271 -1.93 12.30 -3.33
C LEU A 271 -1.14 12.36 -2.00
N TYR A 272 -0.03 13.10 -1.95
CA TYR A 272 0.98 13.02 -0.88
C TYR A 272 1.38 14.35 -0.27
N ASP A 273 0.60 15.41 -0.48
CA ASP A 273 0.71 16.58 0.39
C ASP A 273 -0.02 16.31 1.71
N ASN A 274 0.63 16.64 2.83
CA ASN A 274 0.18 16.31 4.19
C ASN A 274 -1.04 17.13 4.66
N ASP A 275 -1.62 17.92 3.77
CA ASP A 275 -2.82 18.72 4.01
C ASP A 275 -4.07 17.90 3.64
N VAL A 276 -4.35 16.81 4.37
CA VAL A 276 -5.49 15.91 4.08
C VAL A 276 -6.83 16.62 4.32
N LEU A 277 -6.89 17.49 5.34
CA LEU A 277 -8.10 18.19 5.76
C LEU A 277 -8.12 19.61 5.22
N ARG A 278 -9.24 20.01 4.62
CA ARG A 278 -9.38 21.37 4.04
C ARG A 278 -9.40 22.49 5.07
N SER A 279 -9.92 22.23 6.27
CA SER A 279 -10.15 23.26 7.27
C SER A 279 -9.07 23.30 8.34
N GLU A 280 -8.55 24.50 8.59
CA GLU A 280 -7.68 24.80 9.73
C GLU A 280 -8.30 24.36 11.07
N ARG A 281 -9.63 24.42 11.20
CA ARG A 281 -10.31 23.99 12.42
C ARG A 281 -10.20 22.49 12.65
N MET A 282 -10.32 21.69 11.59
CA MET A 282 -10.17 20.24 11.73
C MET A 282 -8.71 19.87 11.95
N LYS A 283 -7.77 20.54 11.27
CA LYS A 283 -6.32 20.39 11.52
C LYS A 283 -5.97 20.70 12.98
N GLN A 284 -6.53 21.79 13.53
CA GLN A 284 -6.37 22.14 14.94
C GLN A 284 -6.95 21.07 15.86
N LEU A 285 -8.16 20.57 15.60
CA LEU A 285 -8.77 19.48 16.37
C LEU A 285 -7.88 18.24 16.37
N VAL A 286 -7.33 17.87 15.21
CA VAL A 286 -6.42 16.74 15.03
C VAL A 286 -5.15 16.91 15.86
N GLY A 287 -4.54 18.10 15.80
CA GLY A 287 -3.32 18.40 16.56
C GLY A 287 -3.55 18.48 18.08
N GLU A 288 -4.68 19.03 18.52
CA GLU A 288 -4.99 19.21 19.96
C GLU A 288 -5.27 17.88 20.68
N HIS A 289 -5.84 16.89 19.98
CA HIS A 289 -6.32 15.65 20.57
C HIS A 289 -5.55 14.40 20.10
N ASN A 290 -4.38 14.56 19.47
CA ASN A 290 -3.54 13.48 18.94
C ASN A 290 -4.32 12.46 18.08
N ILE A 291 -5.15 12.98 17.18
CA ILE A 291 -6.09 12.17 16.39
C ILE A 291 -5.36 11.50 15.23
N ILE A 292 -5.61 10.21 15.02
CA ILE A 292 -5.08 9.47 13.87
C ILE A 292 -6.00 9.67 12.66
N VAL A 293 -5.44 10.05 11.51
CA VAL A 293 -6.20 10.37 10.30
C VAL A 293 -6.03 9.28 9.25
N ASN A 294 -7.11 8.57 8.92
CA ASN A 294 -7.14 7.70 7.74
C ASN A 294 -7.80 8.43 6.56
N LYS A 295 -6.96 8.93 5.64
CA LYS A 295 -7.39 9.69 4.46
C LYS A 295 -8.14 8.86 3.43
N PHE A 296 -7.94 7.54 3.40
CA PHE A 296 -8.54 6.65 2.40
C PHE A 296 -9.97 6.28 2.78
N THR A 297 -10.24 6.14 4.06
CA THR A 297 -11.57 5.88 4.62
C THR A 297 -12.29 7.16 5.05
N CYS A 298 -11.68 8.33 4.88
CA CYS A 298 -12.19 9.59 5.43
C CYS A 298 -12.55 9.45 6.92
N CYS A 299 -11.68 8.83 7.71
CA CYS A 299 -11.90 8.60 9.14
C CYS A 299 -10.87 9.31 10.01
N LEU A 300 -11.33 9.71 11.19
CA LEU A 300 -10.56 10.19 12.32
C LEU A 300 -10.76 9.19 13.46
N TYR A 301 -9.66 8.74 14.05
CA TYR A 301 -9.64 7.79 15.17
C TYR A 301 -9.08 8.47 16.41
N PHE A 302 -9.71 8.23 17.55
CA PHE A 302 -9.46 8.91 18.82
C PHE A 302 -9.16 7.88 19.91
N GLY A 303 -8.36 8.26 20.91
CA GLY A 303 -8.09 7.41 22.08
C GLY A 303 -7.04 6.31 21.87
N TYR A 304 -6.28 6.38 20.77
CA TYR A 304 -5.20 5.45 20.47
C TYR A 304 -3.83 6.12 20.67
N GLU A 305 -2.83 5.35 21.12
CA GLU A 305 -1.49 5.88 21.36
C GLU A 305 -0.77 6.22 20.04
N ASP A 306 -0.86 5.31 19.07
CA ASP A 306 -0.28 5.44 17.74
C ASP A 306 -1.03 4.60 16.68
N GLU A 307 -0.61 4.69 15.42
CA GLU A 307 -1.22 3.96 14.29
C GLU A 307 -1.10 2.43 14.44
N LYS A 308 -0.11 1.93 15.18
CA LYS A 308 0.04 0.48 15.41
C LYS A 308 -0.96 0.00 16.45
N ASP A 309 -1.13 0.74 17.54
CA ASP A 309 -2.15 0.48 18.57
C ASP A 309 -3.56 0.42 17.94
N LEU A 310 -3.87 1.40 17.07
CA LEU A 310 -5.11 1.38 16.30
C LEU A 310 -5.21 0.13 15.40
N CYS A 311 -4.19 -0.19 14.61
CA CYS A 311 -4.24 -1.34 13.71
C CYS A 311 -4.36 -2.67 14.47
N SER A 312 -3.65 -2.86 15.58
CA SER A 312 -3.82 -4.05 16.43
C SER A 312 -5.24 -4.13 17.00
N SER A 313 -5.81 -3.01 17.47
CA SER A 313 -7.20 -2.98 17.92
C SER A 313 -8.21 -3.29 16.82
N LEU A 314 -7.93 -2.91 15.56
CA LEU A 314 -8.79 -3.23 14.42
C LEU A 314 -8.66 -4.71 14.04
N GLU A 315 -7.44 -5.26 14.01
CA GLU A 315 -7.18 -6.68 13.71
C GLU A 315 -7.87 -7.62 14.73
N ASP A 316 -7.79 -7.31 16.02
CA ASP A 316 -8.47 -8.07 17.09
C ASP A 316 -10.01 -8.11 16.92
N SER A 317 -10.58 -7.13 16.22
CA SER A 317 -12.03 -7.06 15.96
C SER A 317 -12.48 -7.89 14.75
N LEU A 318 -11.55 -8.34 13.91
CA LEU A 318 -11.84 -9.13 12.70
C LEU A 318 -12.03 -10.64 13.00
N ASP A 319 -11.48 -11.13 14.13
CA ASP A 319 -11.50 -12.55 14.50
C ASP A 319 -12.82 -13.02 15.15
N ASP A 320 -13.74 -12.10 15.49
CA ASP A 320 -15.03 -12.44 16.12
C ASP A 320 -16.16 -12.54 15.09
N GLU A 321 -16.38 -13.74 14.54
CA GLU A 321 -17.55 -14.04 13.68
C GLU A 321 -18.91 -13.73 14.35
N SER A 322 -18.96 -13.58 15.70
CA SER A 322 -20.19 -13.39 16.47
C SER A 322 -20.53 -11.92 16.76
N LEU A 323 -19.53 -11.04 16.79
CA LEU A 323 -19.69 -9.58 16.85
C LEU A 323 -19.56 -9.03 15.45
N GLY A 324 -20.61 -9.26 14.65
CA GLY A 324 -20.68 -8.91 13.24
C GLY A 324 -19.94 -7.62 12.93
N LEU A 325 -18.83 -7.79 12.19
CA LEU A 325 -17.96 -6.76 11.64
C LEU A 325 -18.72 -5.44 11.56
N ASP A 326 -18.26 -4.43 12.31
CA ASP A 326 -18.58 -3.06 11.99
C ASP A 326 -17.86 -2.78 10.65
N LEU A 327 -18.44 -3.27 9.54
CA LEU A 327 -17.99 -3.19 8.13
C LEU A 327 -17.79 -1.72 7.65
N VAL A 328 -17.89 -0.77 8.58
CA VAL A 328 -17.53 0.65 8.49
C VAL A 328 -16.02 0.85 8.47
N ASP A 329 -15.23 -0.16 8.86
CA ASP A 329 -13.79 -0.23 8.63
C ASP A 329 -13.44 -0.73 7.21
N SER A 330 -14.34 -0.55 6.24
CA SER A 330 -14.00 -0.71 4.82
C SER A 330 -13.56 0.62 4.23
N CYS A 331 -12.50 0.62 3.40
CA CYS A 331 -12.11 1.82 2.68
C CYS A 331 -13.25 2.25 1.75
N ILE A 332 -13.71 3.49 1.92
CA ILE A 332 -14.74 4.13 1.10
C ILE A 332 -14.42 4.06 -0.42
N ARG A 333 -13.13 3.94 -0.79
CA ARG A 333 -12.69 3.81 -2.18
C ARG A 333 -12.71 2.37 -2.72
N CYS A 334 -12.32 1.37 -1.91
CA CYS A 334 -12.15 -0.03 -2.35
C CYS A 334 -13.43 -0.84 -2.14
N ASN A 335 -14.27 -0.47 -1.16
CA ASN A 335 -15.48 -1.20 -0.78
C ASN A 335 -15.24 -2.71 -0.53
N GLY A 336 -13.98 -3.11 -0.30
CA GLY A 336 -13.57 -4.48 -0.04
C GLY A 336 -13.59 -4.82 1.45
N ASP A 337 -13.60 -6.13 1.71
CA ASP A 337 -13.81 -6.69 3.05
C ASP A 337 -12.53 -6.72 3.91
N ASP A 338 -11.30 -6.66 3.39
CA ASP A 338 -10.15 -7.07 4.22
C ASP A 338 -8.86 -6.22 4.16
N SER A 339 -8.35 -5.98 5.37
CA SER A 339 -7.02 -5.48 5.77
C SER A 339 -6.68 -4.01 5.47
N PHE A 340 -6.77 -3.19 6.52
CA PHE A 340 -5.86 -2.06 6.63
C PHE A 340 -4.49 -2.53 7.06
N THR A 341 -3.48 -1.73 6.75
CA THR A 341 -2.15 -1.96 7.27
C THR A 341 -1.41 -0.64 7.45
N VAL A 342 -0.36 -0.67 8.27
CA VAL A 342 0.49 0.45 8.62
C VAL A 342 1.71 0.43 7.71
N CYS A 343 1.97 1.54 7.02
CA CYS A 343 3.23 1.69 6.29
C CYS A 343 4.41 1.61 7.26
N SER A 344 5.31 0.64 7.11
CA SER A 344 6.46 0.42 7.98
C SER A 344 7.47 1.59 8.03
N ASN A 345 7.33 2.59 7.15
CA ASN A 345 8.21 3.76 7.10
C ASN A 345 7.55 5.06 7.58
N CYS A 346 6.35 5.39 7.09
CA CYS A 346 5.67 6.64 7.47
C CYS A 346 4.55 6.44 8.49
N ASN A 347 4.25 5.19 8.84
CA ASN A 347 3.14 4.74 9.67
C ASN A 347 1.72 5.04 9.14
N ASP A 348 1.57 5.82 8.06
CA ASP A 348 0.26 6.02 7.41
C ASP A 348 -0.52 4.69 7.22
N ILE A 349 -1.79 4.71 7.62
CA ILE A 349 -2.74 3.61 7.39
C ILE A 349 -3.17 3.57 5.92
N VAL A 350 -3.11 2.39 5.31
CA VAL A 350 -3.47 2.16 3.89
C VAL A 350 -4.47 1.00 3.76
N CYS A 351 -5.48 1.09 2.87
CA CYS A 351 -6.28 -0.09 2.43
C CYS A 351 -5.49 -0.85 1.37
N TYR A 352 -5.39 -2.17 1.53
CA TYR A 352 -4.70 -3.08 0.61
C TYR A 352 -5.24 -3.04 -0.84
N GLU A 353 -6.54 -2.83 -1.01
CA GLU A 353 -7.17 -2.71 -2.34
C GLU A 353 -7.21 -1.26 -2.89
N CYS A 354 -7.17 -0.24 -2.02
CA CYS A 354 -7.25 1.18 -2.38
C CYS A 354 -5.89 1.78 -2.72
N CYS A 355 -4.85 1.22 -2.09
CA CYS A 355 -3.47 1.61 -2.22
C CYS A 355 -2.75 0.38 -2.74
N ASP A 356 -1.87 0.55 -3.72
CA ASP A 356 -0.86 -0.45 -4.09
C ASP A 356 0.16 -0.56 -2.93
N ALA A 357 -0.33 -0.99 -1.76
CA ALA A 357 0.45 -1.20 -0.56
C ALA A 357 1.06 -2.59 -0.69
N ASP A 358 2.36 -2.61 -0.94
CA ASP A 358 3.04 -3.82 -1.31
C ASP A 358 3.63 -4.44 -0.04
N LYS A 359 3.13 -5.62 0.32
CA LYS A 359 3.66 -6.42 1.43
C LYS A 359 4.81 -7.28 0.94
N CYS A 360 5.87 -7.44 1.72
CA CYS A 360 6.92 -8.41 1.41
C CYS A 360 6.58 -9.77 2.00
N ASP A 361 6.45 -10.80 1.16
CA ASP A 361 6.14 -12.18 1.59
C ASP A 361 7.20 -12.79 2.53
N ASP A 362 8.45 -12.32 2.45
CA ASP A 362 9.57 -12.88 3.22
C ASP A 362 9.82 -12.17 4.56
N CYS A 363 9.36 -10.93 4.75
CA CYS A 363 9.64 -10.15 5.97
C CYS A 363 8.47 -9.34 6.50
N ASP A 364 7.30 -9.48 5.88
CA ASP A 364 6.04 -8.81 6.20
C ASP A 364 6.11 -7.26 6.24
N ILE A 365 7.20 -6.65 5.77
CA ILE A 365 7.33 -5.19 5.66
C ILE A 365 6.36 -4.68 4.60
N ILE A 366 5.64 -3.60 4.92
CA ILE A 366 4.63 -3.00 4.06
C ILE A 366 4.97 -1.54 3.81
N HIS A 367 4.96 -1.11 2.55
CA HIS A 367 5.20 0.28 2.19
C HIS A 367 4.02 0.89 1.45
N CYS A 368 3.62 2.09 1.85
CA CYS A 368 2.64 2.86 1.10
C CYS A 368 3.25 3.33 -0.25
N PRO A 369 2.40 3.65 -1.25
CA PRO A 369 2.86 4.11 -2.57
C PRO A 369 3.75 5.38 -2.54
N ARG A 370 3.65 6.18 -1.47
CA ARG A 370 4.53 7.35 -1.23
C ARG A 370 5.94 6.91 -0.88
N CYS A 371 6.07 6.14 0.20
CA CYS A 371 7.33 5.64 0.70
C CYS A 371 8.06 4.81 -0.37
N ARG A 372 7.32 4.07 -1.20
CA ARG A 372 7.88 3.36 -2.35
C ARG A 372 8.55 4.30 -3.37
N ARG A 373 7.88 5.41 -3.72
CA ARG A 373 8.37 6.35 -4.75
C ARG A 373 9.48 7.26 -4.25
N ASP A 374 9.34 7.77 -3.04
CA ASP A 374 10.14 8.90 -2.58
C ASP A 374 11.55 8.48 -2.13
N ASN A 375 11.85 7.18 -1.97
CA ASN A 375 13.02 6.78 -1.18
C ASN A 375 13.82 5.55 -1.61
N GLY A 376 13.58 4.91 -2.76
CA GLY A 376 14.50 3.87 -3.30
C GLY A 376 14.99 2.84 -2.26
N PHE A 377 14.12 2.42 -1.34
CA PHE A 377 14.52 1.71 -0.13
C PHE A 377 15.06 0.30 -0.44
N GLU A 378 15.99 -0.19 0.40
CA GLU A 378 16.45 -1.59 0.43
C GLU A 378 15.31 -2.61 0.61
N ASN A 379 14.11 -2.18 1.00
CA ASN A 379 12.93 -3.03 1.15
C ASN A 379 11.74 -2.59 0.28
N ALA A 380 11.94 -1.84 -0.80
CA ALA A 380 10.86 -1.60 -1.76
C ALA A 380 10.42 -2.94 -2.38
N VAL A 381 9.13 -3.26 -2.26
CA VAL A 381 8.54 -4.47 -2.84
C VAL A 381 8.20 -4.17 -4.29
N THR A 382 8.69 -4.99 -5.23
CA THR A 382 8.36 -4.86 -6.65
C THR A 382 7.71 -6.14 -7.17
N PHE A 383 6.75 -5.97 -8.09
CA PHE A 383 6.07 -7.05 -8.79
C PHE A 383 6.69 -7.30 -10.16
N CYS A 384 6.52 -8.52 -10.67
CA CYS A 384 6.78 -8.84 -12.06
C CYS A 384 5.55 -8.44 -12.89
N GLU A 385 5.63 -7.38 -13.69
CA GLU A 385 4.47 -6.79 -14.39
C GLU A 385 3.95 -7.65 -15.58
N SER A 386 4.66 -8.70 -16.00
CA SER A 386 4.36 -9.46 -17.22
C SER A 386 3.71 -10.84 -17.03
N ALA A 387 3.26 -11.19 -15.83
CA ALA A 387 2.54 -12.44 -15.61
C ALA A 387 1.16 -12.41 -16.29
N GLY A 388 1.13 -12.67 -17.60
CA GLY A 388 -0.09 -13.06 -18.29
C GLY A 388 -0.69 -14.28 -17.59
N PHE A 389 -1.89 -14.13 -17.03
CA PHE A 389 -2.74 -15.17 -16.47
C PHE A 389 -2.00 -16.39 -15.86
N GLY A 390 -1.56 -16.28 -14.61
CA GLY A 390 -1.41 -17.45 -13.73
C GLY A 390 -0.01 -17.82 -13.22
N SER A 391 0.96 -16.92 -13.18
CA SER A 391 2.20 -17.14 -12.42
C SER A 391 2.30 -16.21 -11.22
N ASP A 392 1.96 -16.72 -10.03
CA ASP A 392 2.11 -16.04 -8.73
C ASP A 392 3.60 -15.88 -8.42
N CYS A 393 4.21 -14.77 -8.85
CA CYS A 393 5.52 -14.39 -8.34
C CYS A 393 5.34 -13.80 -6.93
N PRO A 394 6.05 -14.32 -5.90
CA PRO A 394 5.95 -13.78 -4.55
C PRO A 394 6.43 -12.32 -4.53
N SER A 395 5.69 -11.49 -3.83
CA SER A 395 5.96 -10.07 -3.62
C SER A 395 7.14 -9.94 -2.65
N ARG A 396 8.32 -9.54 -3.15
CA ARG A 396 9.55 -9.50 -2.34
C ARG A 396 10.20 -8.14 -2.39
N CYS A 397 10.60 -7.67 -1.23
CA CYS A 397 11.43 -6.50 -1.05
C CYS A 397 12.86 -6.74 -1.60
N SER A 398 13.59 -5.68 -1.96
CA SER A 398 14.95 -5.79 -2.51
C SER A 398 15.91 -6.57 -1.61
N SER A 399 15.89 -6.38 -0.29
CA SER A 399 16.75 -7.09 0.67
C SER A 399 16.43 -8.58 0.76
N CYS A 400 15.13 -8.93 0.85
CA CYS A 400 14.70 -10.32 0.88
C CYS A 400 14.94 -11.01 -0.46
N ARG A 401 14.80 -10.28 -1.57
CA ARG A 401 15.16 -10.76 -2.90
C ARG A 401 16.66 -11.09 -3.00
N LEU A 402 17.54 -10.18 -2.54
CA LEU A 402 18.99 -10.40 -2.51
C LEU A 402 19.41 -11.57 -1.62
N LYS A 403 18.71 -11.80 -0.50
CA LYS A 403 18.98 -12.93 0.42
C LYS A 403 18.53 -14.27 -0.17
N SER A 404 17.35 -14.28 -0.79
CA SER A 404 16.70 -15.50 -1.26
C SER A 404 17.19 -15.96 -2.65
N CYS A 405 17.76 -15.06 -3.46
CA CYS A 405 18.24 -15.36 -4.81
C CYS A 405 19.69 -15.92 -4.84
N ARG A 406 20.05 -16.78 -3.88
CA ARG A 406 21.39 -17.40 -3.80
C ARG A 406 21.55 -18.66 -4.65
N ASN A 407 20.45 -19.31 -5.01
CA ASN A 407 20.44 -20.44 -5.93
C ASN A 407 19.70 -19.99 -7.19
N GLY A 408 20.42 -19.85 -8.32
CA GLY A 408 19.91 -19.36 -9.59
C GLY A 408 18.85 -20.24 -10.27
N THR A 409 17.77 -20.61 -9.59
CA THR A 409 16.54 -21.09 -10.20
C THR A 409 15.78 -19.89 -10.75
N ASN A 410 16.29 -19.37 -11.87
CA ASN A 410 15.77 -18.26 -12.67
C ASN A 410 14.49 -18.66 -13.43
N ALA A 411 13.39 -18.94 -12.73
CA ALA A 411 12.13 -19.20 -13.41
C ALA A 411 11.44 -17.92 -13.90
N CYS A 412 11.74 -16.75 -13.31
CA CYS A 412 11.17 -15.47 -13.72
C CYS A 412 12.10 -14.74 -14.70
N THR A 413 11.65 -14.57 -15.95
CA THR A 413 12.43 -13.96 -17.03
C THR A 413 12.60 -12.44 -16.89
N GLU A 414 11.72 -11.74 -16.17
CA GLU A 414 11.80 -10.28 -15.99
C GLU A 414 12.51 -9.83 -14.72
N CYS A 415 12.57 -10.64 -13.65
CA CYS A 415 13.42 -10.38 -12.48
C CYS A 415 14.91 -10.29 -12.83
N LYS A 416 15.31 -10.70 -14.05
CA LYS A 416 16.67 -10.52 -14.57
C LYS A 416 17.05 -9.05 -14.81
N GLY A 417 16.10 -8.11 -14.94
CA GLY A 417 16.40 -6.73 -15.31
C GLY A 417 17.14 -5.93 -14.23
N GLU A 418 16.61 -5.90 -13.00
CA GLU A 418 17.08 -4.93 -12.00
C GLU A 418 18.33 -5.40 -11.22
N VAL A 419 18.44 -6.70 -10.90
CA VAL A 419 19.64 -7.25 -10.21
C VAL A 419 20.86 -7.26 -11.15
N PHE A 420 20.65 -7.32 -12.46
CA PHE A 420 21.74 -7.22 -13.43
C PHE A 420 22.28 -5.81 -13.56
N ASP A 421 21.50 -4.76 -13.32
CA ASP A 421 21.97 -3.39 -13.50
C ASP A 421 23.02 -3.02 -12.43
N GLU A 422 22.79 -3.36 -11.16
CA GLU A 422 23.80 -3.18 -10.09
C GLU A 422 25.05 -4.04 -10.30
N LEU A 423 24.89 -5.32 -10.68
CA LEU A 423 26.03 -6.20 -10.97
C LEU A 423 26.77 -5.76 -12.24
N ARG A 424 26.07 -5.21 -13.23
CA ARG A 424 26.66 -4.64 -14.45
C ARG A 424 27.43 -3.38 -14.11
N ASP A 425 26.90 -2.52 -13.25
CA ASP A 425 27.59 -1.31 -12.80
C ASP A 425 28.81 -1.64 -11.93
N GLU A 426 28.73 -2.67 -11.09
CA GLU A 426 29.89 -3.19 -10.35
C GLU A 426 30.94 -3.79 -11.29
N CYS A 427 30.54 -4.57 -12.29
CA CYS A 427 31.43 -5.10 -13.34
C CYS A 427 32.07 -3.98 -14.16
N ASN A 428 31.30 -2.96 -14.56
CA ASN A 428 31.80 -1.81 -15.30
C ASN A 428 32.81 -1.03 -14.44
N THR A 429 32.54 -0.84 -13.15
CA THR A 429 33.46 -0.17 -12.21
C THR A 429 34.76 -0.96 -12.05
N LYS A 430 34.67 -2.29 -11.91
CA LYS A 430 35.85 -3.17 -11.84
C LYS A 430 36.64 -3.15 -13.15
N GLN A 431 35.96 -3.09 -14.30
CA GLN A 431 36.62 -2.99 -15.60
C GLN A 431 37.39 -1.67 -15.74
N VAL A 432 36.80 -0.55 -15.32
CA VAL A 432 37.50 0.76 -15.28
C VAL A 432 38.73 0.72 -14.37
N GLN A 433 38.65 0.03 -13.22
CA GLN A 433 39.82 -0.17 -12.35
C GLN A 433 40.92 -1.01 -13.00
N ILE A 434 40.55 -2.09 -13.70
CA ILE A 434 41.50 -2.93 -14.44
C ILE A 434 42.18 -2.13 -15.55
N ASP A 435 41.44 -1.32 -16.29
CA ASP A 435 41.98 -0.49 -17.37
C ASP A 435 42.94 0.57 -16.82
N SER A 436 42.60 1.21 -15.70
CA SER A 436 43.50 2.15 -15.01
C SER A 436 44.79 1.47 -14.53
N GLN A 437 44.72 0.23 -14.03
CA GLN A 437 45.90 -0.52 -13.61
C GLN A 437 46.78 -0.92 -14.81
N ASN A 438 46.17 -1.27 -15.94
CA ASN A 438 46.88 -1.59 -17.17
C ASN A 438 47.61 -0.37 -17.75
N ASP A 439 46.98 0.81 -17.72
CA ASP A 439 47.62 2.07 -18.12
C ASP A 439 48.83 2.40 -17.24
N GLU A 440 48.73 2.16 -15.94
CA GLU A 440 49.85 2.36 -15.00
C GLU A 440 50.97 1.36 -15.24
N MET A 441 50.65 0.10 -15.50
CA MET A 441 51.61 -0.92 -15.91
C MET A 441 52.36 -0.53 -17.20
N GLU A 442 51.67 0.05 -18.17
CA GLU A 442 52.28 0.48 -19.44
C GLU A 442 53.18 1.72 -19.25
N ARG A 443 52.79 2.65 -18.36
CA ARG A 443 53.67 3.76 -17.94
C ARG A 443 54.94 3.25 -17.27
N LEU A 444 54.81 2.28 -16.38
CA LEU A 444 55.97 1.68 -15.71
C LEU A 444 56.89 0.97 -16.70
N ARG A 445 56.34 0.25 -17.69
CA ARG A 445 57.13 -0.34 -18.78
C ARG A 445 57.89 0.71 -19.57
N SER A 446 57.25 1.82 -19.92
CA SER A 446 57.90 2.92 -20.62
C SER A 446 59.02 3.55 -19.79
N ILE A 447 58.82 3.71 -18.48
CA ILE A 447 59.87 4.18 -17.56
C ILE A 447 61.04 3.21 -17.53
N ILE A 448 60.79 1.90 -17.41
CA ILE A 448 61.84 0.87 -17.43
C ILE A 448 62.62 0.92 -18.75
N GLU A 449 61.93 1.08 -19.87
CA GLU A 449 62.56 1.19 -21.19
C GLU A 449 63.42 2.46 -21.30
N GLN A 450 62.93 3.60 -20.82
CA GLN A 450 63.71 4.84 -20.77
C GLN A 450 64.92 4.73 -19.83
N MET A 451 64.77 4.11 -18.66
CA MET A 451 65.87 3.84 -17.74
C MET A 451 66.92 2.92 -18.37
N THR A 452 66.49 1.92 -19.15
CA THR A 452 67.38 1.01 -19.88
C THR A 452 68.16 1.77 -20.96
N ILE A 453 67.49 2.63 -21.73
CA ILE A 453 68.14 3.48 -22.74
C ILE A 453 69.13 4.46 -22.08
N GLN A 454 68.76 5.03 -20.93
CA GLN A 454 69.61 5.94 -20.18
C GLN A 454 70.84 5.22 -19.58
N ALA A 455 70.66 4.02 -19.03
CA ALA A 455 71.75 3.17 -18.57
C ALA A 455 72.73 2.82 -19.70
N ASN A 456 72.21 2.46 -20.88
CA ASN A 456 73.02 2.20 -22.07
C ASN A 456 73.77 3.46 -22.55
N ARG A 457 73.16 4.65 -22.43
CA ARG A 457 73.83 5.93 -22.72
C ARG A 457 74.92 6.27 -21.70
N VAL A 458 74.71 6.00 -20.42
CA VAL A 458 75.74 6.18 -19.37
C VAL A 458 76.92 5.23 -19.60
N GLN A 459 76.66 3.98 -20.00
CA GLN A 459 77.71 3.02 -20.38
C GLN A 459 78.47 3.46 -21.64
N ALA A 460 77.79 4.07 -22.63
CA ALA A 460 78.42 4.60 -23.83
C ALA A 460 79.24 5.89 -23.56
N GLN A 461 78.83 6.74 -22.61
CA GLN A 461 79.58 7.92 -22.20
C GLN A 461 80.77 7.60 -21.29
N ALA A 462 80.72 6.50 -20.53
CA ALA A 462 81.84 6.01 -19.74
C ALA A 462 83.00 5.45 -20.59
N HIS A 463 82.81 5.24 -21.90
CA HIS A 463 83.80 4.59 -22.76
C HIS A 463 84.78 5.56 -23.47
N VAL A 464 84.71 6.87 -23.22
CA VAL A 464 85.60 7.88 -23.86
C VAL A 464 86.76 8.36 -22.96
N THR A 465 86.87 7.89 -21.72
CA THR A 465 88.08 8.14 -20.91
C THR A 465 88.51 6.90 -20.12
N SER A 466 89.68 6.40 -20.53
CA SER A 466 90.64 5.52 -19.83
C SER A 466 90.23 4.10 -19.42
N ASN A 467 90.90 3.14 -20.07
CA ASN A 467 91.55 1.92 -19.54
C ASN A 467 91.29 1.53 -18.08
N SER A 468 90.73 0.35 -17.86
CA SER A 468 91.37 -0.77 -17.13
C SER A 468 90.45 -2.01 -17.07
N ASP A 469 91.09 -3.17 -17.05
CA ASP A 469 90.61 -4.55 -16.93
C ASP A 469 89.31 -4.82 -16.13
N ALA A 470 88.43 -5.67 -16.70
CA ALA A 470 87.66 -6.68 -15.95
C ALA A 470 86.99 -7.71 -16.90
N HIS A 471 87.19 -9.00 -16.62
CA HIS A 471 86.53 -10.13 -17.30
C HIS A 471 85.04 -10.24 -16.94
N PRO A 472 84.13 -10.60 -17.86
CA PRO A 472 82.75 -10.92 -17.52
C PRO A 472 82.63 -12.38 -17.05
N ILE A 473 82.06 -12.55 -15.86
CA ILE A 473 81.69 -13.83 -15.27
C ILE A 473 80.59 -14.45 -16.11
N VAL A 474 80.91 -15.54 -16.79
CA VAL A 474 79.94 -16.34 -17.54
C VAL A 474 79.16 -17.20 -16.56
N GLY A 475 77.83 -17.02 -16.49
CA GLY A 475 76.95 -17.85 -15.68
C GLY A 475 77.01 -19.31 -16.12
N ILE A 476 77.59 -20.16 -15.25
CA ILE A 476 77.63 -21.62 -15.39
C ILE A 476 76.57 -22.17 -14.44
N MET A 477 75.79 -23.15 -14.89
CA MET A 477 74.82 -23.88 -14.05
C MET A 477 75.01 -25.39 -14.16
N ASP A 478 74.53 -26.12 -13.16
CA ASP A 478 74.50 -27.57 -13.12
C ASP A 478 73.08 -28.06 -13.48
N VAL A 479 72.97 -28.85 -14.55
CA VAL A 479 71.71 -29.42 -15.05
C VAL A 479 71.66 -30.90 -14.68
N SER A 480 70.57 -31.34 -14.03
CA SER A 480 70.37 -32.73 -13.64
C SER A 480 69.47 -33.48 -14.63
N VAL A 481 70.00 -34.55 -15.22
CA VAL A 481 69.28 -35.43 -16.16
C VAL A 481 69.04 -36.78 -15.52
N MET A 482 67.79 -37.19 -15.38
CA MET A 482 67.35 -38.45 -14.79
C MET A 482 66.91 -39.43 -15.89
N ASP A 483 67.40 -40.66 -15.83
CA ASP A 483 66.99 -41.74 -16.74
C ASP A 483 65.70 -42.45 -16.27
N GLN A 484 65.26 -43.46 -17.03
CA GLN A 484 64.13 -44.31 -16.65
C GLN A 484 64.43 -45.24 -15.45
N GLY A 485 65.71 -45.50 -15.14
CA GLY A 485 66.16 -46.31 -14.01
C GLY A 485 66.25 -45.55 -12.68
N GLY A 486 66.03 -44.23 -12.69
CA GLY A 486 66.16 -43.35 -11.54
C GLY A 486 67.58 -42.84 -11.28
N GLU A 487 68.56 -43.17 -12.13
CA GLU A 487 69.90 -42.61 -12.06
C GLU A 487 69.93 -41.16 -12.56
N VAL A 488 70.57 -40.29 -11.76
CA VAL A 488 70.70 -38.87 -12.06
C VAL A 488 72.13 -38.55 -12.45
N THR A 489 72.31 -38.02 -13.66
CA THR A 489 73.59 -37.51 -14.16
C THR A 489 73.57 -35.99 -14.21
N GLN A 490 74.55 -35.35 -13.57
CA GLN A 490 74.69 -33.89 -13.58
C GLN A 490 75.67 -33.42 -14.66
N TYR A 491 75.31 -32.34 -15.35
CA TYR A 491 76.10 -31.69 -16.39
C TYR A 491 76.31 -30.22 -16.06
N ARG A 492 77.57 -29.80 -16.00
CA ARG A 492 77.95 -28.40 -15.80
C ARG A 492 78.10 -27.69 -17.14
N MET A 493 77.31 -26.66 -17.40
CA MET A 493 77.32 -25.95 -18.68
C MET A 493 77.01 -24.45 -18.53
N LYS A 494 77.38 -23.66 -19.54
CA LYS A 494 77.03 -22.24 -19.60
C LYS A 494 75.55 -22.09 -19.94
N LEU A 495 74.89 -21.06 -19.39
CA LEU A 495 73.46 -20.76 -19.66
C LEU A 495 73.11 -20.60 -21.15
N THR A 496 74.10 -20.21 -21.97
CA THR A 496 73.99 -20.03 -23.42
C THR A 496 74.29 -21.30 -24.23
N THR A 497 74.63 -22.42 -23.58
CA THR A 497 74.97 -23.65 -24.29
C THR A 497 73.72 -24.39 -24.72
N LYS A 498 73.61 -24.74 -26.00
CA LYS A 498 72.49 -25.53 -26.53
C LYS A 498 72.36 -26.91 -25.84
N MET A 499 71.14 -27.31 -25.52
CA MET A 499 70.78 -28.57 -24.85
C MET A 499 71.15 -29.79 -25.68
N GLY A 500 71.25 -29.67 -27.01
CA GLY A 500 71.76 -30.71 -27.89
C GLY A 500 73.13 -31.27 -27.49
N LYS A 501 74.00 -30.46 -26.88
CA LYS A 501 75.29 -30.98 -26.36
C LYS A 501 75.10 -31.92 -25.17
N VAL A 502 74.16 -31.62 -24.28
CA VAL A 502 73.80 -32.51 -23.15
C VAL A 502 73.17 -33.78 -23.68
N PHE A 503 72.30 -33.68 -24.69
CA PHE A 503 71.64 -34.84 -25.28
C PHE A 503 72.64 -35.80 -25.91
N LEU A 504 73.57 -35.29 -26.72
CA LEU A 504 74.64 -36.09 -27.34
C LEU A 504 75.57 -36.71 -26.29
N LEU A 505 75.96 -35.96 -25.26
CA LEU A 505 76.80 -36.48 -24.17
C LEU A 505 76.09 -37.57 -23.36
N HIS A 506 74.80 -37.41 -23.09
CA HIS A 506 74.00 -38.40 -22.36
C HIS A 506 73.78 -39.66 -23.20
N ALA A 507 73.42 -39.51 -24.48
CA ALA A 507 73.25 -40.60 -25.43
C ALA A 507 74.54 -41.41 -25.62
N SER A 508 75.68 -40.72 -25.83
CA SER A 508 77.00 -41.36 -25.97
C SER A 508 77.43 -42.11 -24.71
N ARG A 509 77.14 -41.59 -23.51
CA ARG A 509 77.43 -42.30 -22.24
C ARG A 509 76.59 -43.56 -22.05
N ARG A 510 75.37 -43.59 -22.59
CA ARG A 510 74.47 -44.74 -22.53
C ARG A 510 74.59 -45.70 -23.70
N GLY A 511 75.38 -45.35 -24.72
CA GLY A 511 75.56 -46.16 -25.92
C GLY A 511 74.31 -46.26 -26.79
N VAL A 512 73.43 -45.26 -26.73
CA VAL A 512 72.16 -45.18 -27.47
C VAL A 512 72.20 -43.99 -28.43
N ASP A 513 71.50 -44.04 -29.56
CA ASP A 513 71.42 -42.91 -30.47
C ASP A 513 70.57 -41.78 -29.83
N VAL A 514 70.96 -40.52 -30.06
CA VAL A 514 70.21 -39.38 -29.52
C VAL A 514 68.78 -39.32 -30.08
N SER A 515 68.56 -39.85 -31.28
CA SER A 515 67.25 -39.93 -31.94
C SER A 515 66.29 -40.89 -31.26
N ASP A 516 66.82 -41.83 -30.46
CA ASP A 516 66.02 -42.79 -29.68
C ASP A 516 65.63 -42.26 -28.29
N LEU A 517 66.08 -41.04 -27.94
CA LEU A 517 65.85 -40.41 -26.65
C LEU A 517 64.97 -39.16 -26.76
N ARG A 518 64.00 -39.05 -25.87
CA ARG A 518 63.20 -37.84 -25.67
C ARG A 518 63.53 -37.22 -24.31
N PHE A 519 63.91 -35.95 -24.31
CA PHE A 519 64.23 -35.19 -23.10
C PHE A 519 63.05 -34.33 -22.69
N ILE A 520 62.54 -34.51 -21.49
CA ILE A 520 61.30 -33.90 -20.99
C ILE A 520 61.61 -33.06 -19.76
N LEU A 521 61.22 -31.79 -19.77
CA LEU A 521 61.31 -30.88 -18.63
C LEU A 521 59.92 -30.33 -18.32
N ARG A 522 59.50 -30.47 -17.06
CA ARG A 522 58.17 -30.00 -16.59
C ARG A 522 57.02 -30.47 -17.51
N GLY A 523 57.12 -31.71 -18.02
CA GLY A 523 56.14 -32.32 -18.91
C GLY A 523 56.22 -31.94 -20.40
N LYS A 524 57.17 -31.07 -20.82
CA LYS A 524 57.35 -30.66 -22.22
C LYS A 524 58.65 -31.22 -22.80
N SER A 525 58.59 -31.67 -24.06
CA SER A 525 59.80 -32.12 -24.78
C SER A 525 60.68 -30.92 -25.09
N ILE A 526 61.95 -31.02 -24.77
CA ILE A 526 62.97 -30.00 -25.04
C ILE A 526 63.59 -30.27 -26.41
N LEU A 527 63.88 -29.21 -27.16
CA LEU A 527 64.55 -29.28 -28.46
C LEU A 527 66.07 -29.13 -28.32
N PRO A 528 66.87 -29.72 -29.23
CA PRO A 528 68.33 -29.60 -29.20
C PRO A 528 68.86 -28.17 -29.29
N GLU A 529 68.07 -27.26 -29.89
CA GLU A 529 68.42 -25.85 -30.09
C GLU A 529 68.15 -24.97 -28.87
N ASP A 530 67.35 -25.46 -27.91
CA ASP A 530 67.04 -24.74 -26.68
C ASP A 530 68.31 -24.56 -25.84
N THR A 531 68.38 -23.50 -25.05
CA THR A 531 69.44 -23.28 -24.06
C THR A 531 68.83 -23.33 -22.65
N PRO A 532 69.63 -23.57 -21.60
CA PRO A 532 69.12 -23.49 -20.25
C PRO A 532 68.45 -22.15 -19.93
N GLU A 533 68.98 -21.06 -20.49
CA GLU A 533 68.37 -19.73 -20.40
C GLU A 533 67.01 -19.65 -21.11
N SER A 534 66.88 -20.18 -22.33
CA SER A 534 65.60 -20.15 -23.06
C SER A 534 64.52 -21.02 -22.43
N LEU A 535 64.93 -22.05 -21.68
CA LEU A 535 64.04 -22.94 -20.94
C LEU A 535 63.69 -22.43 -19.54
N GLY A 536 64.35 -21.37 -19.08
CA GLY A 536 64.23 -20.88 -17.69
C GLY A 536 64.59 -21.97 -16.67
N LEU A 537 65.62 -22.77 -16.96
CA LEU A 537 66.10 -23.85 -16.10
C LEU A 537 66.72 -23.28 -14.82
N ASP A 538 66.30 -23.80 -13.68
CA ASP A 538 66.94 -23.57 -12.38
C ASP A 538 67.76 -24.81 -11.97
N SER A 539 68.72 -24.66 -11.06
CA SER A 539 69.65 -25.73 -10.63
C SER A 539 68.92 -26.92 -9.96
N ASN A 540 67.67 -26.72 -9.55
CA ASN A 540 66.83 -27.75 -8.94
C ASN A 540 65.92 -28.48 -9.94
N ASP A 541 65.85 -28.03 -11.19
CA ASP A 541 65.05 -28.68 -12.21
C ASP A 541 65.67 -30.01 -12.66
N ARG A 542 64.80 -30.97 -12.98
CA ARG A 542 65.19 -32.31 -13.45
C ARG A 542 64.64 -32.56 -14.83
N ILE A 543 65.53 -32.93 -15.75
CA ILE A 543 65.17 -33.35 -17.10
C ILE A 543 65.04 -34.87 -17.08
N VAL A 544 63.86 -35.38 -17.44
CA VAL A 544 63.59 -36.81 -17.50
C VAL A 544 63.84 -37.30 -18.92
N VAL A 545 64.56 -38.41 -19.07
CA VAL A 545 64.82 -39.06 -20.36
C VAL A 545 63.86 -40.22 -20.55
N ALA A 546 63.17 -40.24 -21.68
CA ALA A 546 62.33 -41.37 -22.11
C ALA A 546 62.87 -41.98 -23.40
N LEU A 547 62.95 -43.32 -23.46
CA LEU A 547 63.24 -44.06 -24.69
C LEU A 547 62.02 -43.99 -25.62
N LEU A 548 62.25 -43.65 -26.89
CA LEU A 548 61.21 -43.58 -27.93
C LEU A 548 60.77 -44.98 -28.41
N SER A 549 61.53 -46.03 -28.07
CA SER A 549 61.26 -47.42 -28.41
C SER A 549 60.53 -48.17 -27.28
N SER A 550 59.25 -47.86 -27.07
CA SER A 550 58.22 -48.74 -26.44
C SER A 550 56.84 -48.08 -26.62
N ILE A 551 56.44 -47.89 -27.88
CA ILE A 551 55.03 -47.77 -28.28
C ILE A 551 54.87 -48.79 -29.42
N ASP A 552 54.59 -50.03 -29.03
CA ASP A 552 53.38 -50.72 -29.48
C ASP A 552 52.47 -50.87 -28.26
#